data_AF-A0A6P7GZM4-F1
#
_entry.id   AF-A0A6P7GZM4-F1
#
_cell.length_a   1.000
_cell.length_b   1.000
_cell.length_c   1.000
_cell.angle_alpha   90.00
_cell.angle_beta   90.00
_cell.angle_gamma   90.00
#
_symmetry.space_group_name_H-M   'P 1'
#
loop_
_entity.id
_entity.type
_entity.pdbx_description
1 polymer ?
#
loop_
_entity_poly.entity_id
_entity_poly.type
_entity_poly.pdbx_seq_one_letter_code
_entity_poly.pdbx_strand_id
1 'polypeptide(L)'
;FTTDKVTRKLYLTKILGKGNSSNFLRAYDGLLLVKKGGYAFHTETSVAYDIAIKTFSEQIICELKEVRMYKNRPAHLALQKNSPFKDMFDTCLLRLTEYGVFSKQERFWQVQKPECTHSSLALATLGLESFYPLFIMLLIAMVISLVILV
;
A
#
# COMPACT_ATOMS: atom_id res chain seq x y z
N PHE A 1 -7.36 12.00 -22.89
CA PHE A 1 -6.20 12.77 -22.39
C PHE A 1 -6.70 14.02 -21.69
N THR A 2 -6.11 14.38 -20.55
CA THR A 2 -6.50 15.57 -19.78
C THR A 2 -6.20 16.83 -20.61
N THR A 3 -7.08 17.82 -20.54
CA THR A 3 -6.92 19.14 -21.18
C THR A 3 -5.98 20.06 -20.40
N ASP A 4 -5.62 19.69 -19.17
CA ASP A 4 -4.74 20.48 -18.33
C ASP A 4 -3.28 20.41 -18.79
N LYS A 5 -2.71 21.59 -19.07
CA LYS A 5 -1.33 21.74 -19.56
C LYS A 5 -0.30 21.28 -18.53
N VAL A 6 -0.57 21.46 -17.24
CA VAL A 6 0.36 21.11 -16.16
C VAL A 6 0.48 19.59 -16.04
N THR A 7 -0.67 18.90 -15.96
CA THR A 7 -0.73 17.43 -15.90
C THR A 7 -0.06 16.80 -17.11
N ARG A 8 -0.30 17.34 -18.31
CA ARG A 8 0.34 16.85 -19.54
C ARG A 8 1.86 17.00 -19.50
N LYS A 9 2.37 18.15 -19.06
CA LYS A 9 3.82 18.38 -18.92
C LYS A 9 4.45 17.42 -17.92
N LEU A 10 3.79 17.19 -16.79
CA LEU A 10 4.24 16.25 -15.75
C LEU A 10 4.28 14.82 -16.28
N TYR A 11 3.22 14.36 -16.96
CA TYR A 11 3.17 13.04 -17.58
C TYR A 11 4.31 12.80 -18.59
N LEU A 12 4.51 13.74 -19.52
CA LEU A 12 5.57 13.63 -20.52
C LEU A 12 6.97 13.60 -19.89
N THR A 13 7.20 14.43 -18.86
CA THR A 13 8.52 14.57 -18.24
C THR A 13 8.85 13.45 -17.26
N LYS A 14 7.87 13.02 -16.44
CA LYS A 14 8.10 12.11 -15.31
C LYS A 14 7.67 10.66 -15.59
N ILE A 15 6.65 10.43 -16.44
CA ILE A 15 6.11 9.09 -16.67
C ILE A 15 6.63 8.50 -17.98
N LEU A 16 6.58 9.25 -19.09
CA LEU A 16 7.14 8.78 -20.37
C LEU A 16 8.67 8.88 -20.41
N GLY A 17 9.26 9.91 -19.78
CA GLY A 17 10.70 10.13 -19.78
C GLY A 17 11.27 10.54 -21.15
N LYS A 18 12.60 10.64 -21.24
CA LYS A 18 13.32 10.92 -22.50
C LYS A 18 13.53 9.61 -23.26
N GLY A 19 12.90 9.45 -24.42
CA GLY A 19 13.14 8.30 -25.31
C GLY A 19 11.89 7.54 -25.77
N ASN A 20 10.69 7.98 -25.42
CA ASN A 20 9.41 7.34 -25.82
C ASN A 20 9.24 5.87 -25.35
N SER A 21 10.17 5.36 -24.53
CA SER A 21 10.03 4.10 -23.80
C SER A 21 9.23 4.39 -22.54
N SER A 22 7.97 4.01 -22.52
CA SER A 22 7.11 4.23 -21.35
C SER A 22 7.70 3.55 -20.12
N ASN A 23 7.91 4.27 -19.00
CA ASN A 23 8.38 3.71 -17.72
C ASN A 23 7.31 2.85 -17.02
N PHE A 24 6.38 2.28 -17.78
CA PHE A 24 5.40 1.34 -17.27
C PHE A 24 6.03 -0.03 -17.21
N LEU A 25 6.06 -0.57 -16.00
CA LEU A 25 6.47 -1.94 -15.73
C LEU A 25 5.23 -2.81 -15.62
N ARG A 26 5.37 -4.10 -15.96
CA ARG A 26 4.34 -5.08 -15.64
C ARG A 26 4.25 -5.20 -14.12
N ALA A 27 3.07 -5.54 -13.60
CA ALA A 27 2.85 -5.62 -12.15
C ALA A 27 3.86 -6.57 -11.47
N TYR A 28 4.16 -7.70 -12.10
CA TYR A 28 5.15 -8.66 -11.61
C TYR A 28 6.56 -8.07 -11.51
N ASP A 29 7.06 -7.46 -12.59
CA ASP A 29 8.40 -6.86 -12.63
C ASP A 29 8.52 -5.70 -11.63
N GLY A 30 7.47 -4.87 -11.52
CA GLY A 30 7.41 -3.78 -10.56
C GLY A 30 7.46 -4.28 -9.10
N LEU A 31 6.73 -5.34 -8.76
CA LEU A 31 6.77 -5.91 -7.41
C LEU A 31 8.09 -6.61 -7.09
N LEU A 32 8.78 -7.19 -8.07
CA LEU A 32 10.14 -7.72 -7.88
C LEU A 32 11.15 -6.62 -7.52
N LEU A 33 10.98 -5.40 -8.07
CA LEU A 33 11.79 -4.25 -7.66
C LEU A 33 11.46 -3.80 -6.24
N VAL A 34 10.18 -3.80 -5.87
CA VAL A 34 9.76 -3.52 -4.48
C VAL A 34 10.37 -4.53 -3.51
N LYS A 35 10.39 -5.82 -3.90
CA LYS A 35 11.02 -6.90 -3.11
C LYS A 35 12.51 -6.67 -2.85
N LYS A 36 13.24 -6.06 -3.80
CA LYS A 36 14.66 -5.72 -3.63
C LYS A 36 14.89 -4.52 -2.70
N GLY A 37 13.85 -3.76 -2.38
CA GLY A 37 13.92 -2.56 -1.55
C GLY A 37 14.24 -1.28 -2.35
N GLY A 38 13.94 -0.13 -1.74
CA GLY A 38 14.25 1.20 -2.31
C GLY A 38 13.35 1.65 -3.48
N TYR A 39 12.28 0.90 -3.78
CA TYR A 39 11.37 1.21 -4.88
C TYR A 39 9.91 1.23 -4.41
N ALA A 40 9.15 2.22 -4.86
CA ALA A 40 7.71 2.30 -4.64
C ALA A 40 7.00 2.07 -5.98
N PHE A 41 6.05 1.14 -5.99
CA PHE A 41 5.31 0.78 -7.20
C PHE A 41 3.81 0.91 -6.97
N HIS A 42 3.13 1.53 -7.93
CA HIS A 42 1.68 1.71 -7.92
C HIS A 42 1.02 0.73 -8.88
N THR A 43 0.10 -0.08 -8.36
CA THR A 43 -0.70 -1.04 -9.12
C THR A 43 -2.03 -1.28 -8.41
N GLU A 44 -2.93 -2.03 -9.04
CA GLU A 44 -4.13 -2.53 -8.40
C GLU A 44 -3.80 -3.39 -7.16
N THR A 45 -4.50 -3.12 -6.06
CA THR A 45 -4.27 -3.77 -4.77
C THR A 45 -4.47 -5.29 -4.79
N SER A 46 -5.48 -5.78 -5.51
CA SER A 46 -5.79 -7.21 -5.66
C SER A 46 -4.63 -7.96 -6.33
N VAL A 47 -4.10 -7.41 -7.43
CA VAL A 47 -2.97 -7.96 -8.19
C VAL A 47 -1.69 -7.90 -7.36
N ALA A 48 -1.46 -6.80 -6.63
CA ALA A 48 -0.30 -6.68 -5.74
C ALA A 48 -0.31 -7.78 -4.66
N TYR A 49 -1.44 -8.01 -4.01
CA TYR A 49 -1.57 -9.04 -2.98
C TYR A 49 -1.37 -10.45 -3.52
N ASP A 50 -1.94 -10.77 -4.67
CA ASP A 50 -1.75 -12.08 -5.31
C ASP A 50 -0.26 -12.37 -5.57
N ILE A 51 0.45 -11.41 -6.16
CA ILE A 51 1.88 -11.54 -6.47
C ILE A 51 2.71 -11.56 -5.18
N ALA A 52 2.40 -10.72 -4.20
CA ALA A 52 3.12 -10.65 -2.93
C ALA A 52 3.04 -11.99 -2.18
N ILE A 53 1.86 -12.59 -2.07
CA ILE A 53 1.67 -13.90 -1.41
C ILE A 53 2.51 -14.99 -2.11
N LYS A 54 2.62 -14.94 -3.43
CA LYS A 54 3.35 -15.94 -4.22
C LYS A 54 4.87 -15.75 -4.24
N THR A 55 5.36 -14.52 -4.05
CA THR A 55 6.77 -14.18 -4.32
C THR A 55 7.54 -13.61 -3.14
N PHE A 56 6.87 -13.05 -2.13
CA PHE A 56 7.53 -12.41 -0.99
C PHE A 56 7.69 -13.40 0.16
N SER A 57 8.77 -13.24 0.92
CA SER A 57 8.93 -13.95 2.20
C SER A 57 8.10 -13.26 3.28
N GLU A 58 7.78 -13.96 4.36
CA GLU A 58 7.02 -13.40 5.48
C GLU A 58 7.65 -12.13 6.05
N GLN A 59 8.99 -12.08 6.15
CA GLN A 59 9.73 -10.90 6.60
C GLN A 59 9.42 -9.66 5.74
N ILE A 60 9.48 -9.83 4.41
CA ILE A 60 9.20 -8.74 3.46
C ILE A 60 7.73 -8.32 3.54
N ILE A 61 6.81 -9.27 3.72
CA ILE A 61 5.37 -8.98 3.89
C ILE A 61 5.13 -8.11 5.13
N CYS A 62 5.82 -8.39 6.24
CA CYS A 62 5.69 -7.61 7.48
C CYS A 62 6.32 -6.20 7.37
N GLU A 63 7.36 -6.05 6.56
CA GLU A 63 8.00 -4.76 6.28
C GLU A 63 7.26 -3.92 5.23
N LEU A 64 6.49 -4.56 4.34
CA LEU A 64 5.79 -3.92 3.24
C LEU A 64 4.81 -2.85 3.76
N LYS A 65 4.89 -1.65 3.17
CA LYS A 65 3.97 -0.54 3.45
C LYS A 65 3.11 -0.24 2.24
N GLU A 66 1.80 -0.24 2.45
CA GLU A 66 0.80 0.16 1.46
C GLU A 66 0.46 1.65 1.66
N VAL A 67 0.44 2.42 0.57
CA VAL A 67 -0.07 3.79 0.56
C VAL A 67 -1.22 3.90 -0.43
N ARG A 68 -2.40 4.26 0.07
CA ARG A 68 -3.61 4.41 -0.77
C ARG A 68 -3.61 5.77 -1.46
N MET A 69 -3.24 5.78 -2.74
CA MET A 69 -3.17 7.00 -3.54
C MET A 69 -4.56 7.52 -3.94
N TYR A 70 -5.52 6.62 -4.20
CA TYR A 70 -6.87 6.96 -4.62
C TYR A 70 -7.91 6.28 -3.72
N LYS A 71 -9.06 6.94 -3.53
CA LYS A 71 -10.21 6.33 -2.86
C LYS A 71 -10.80 5.24 -3.74
N ASN A 72 -11.10 4.08 -3.15
CA ASN A 72 -11.79 3.01 -3.85
C ASN A 72 -13.14 3.54 -4.37
N ARG A 73 -13.39 3.40 -5.67
CA ARG A 73 -14.67 3.77 -6.28
C ARG A 73 -15.43 2.50 -6.63
N PRO A 74 -16.72 2.41 -6.27
CA PRO A 74 -17.53 1.26 -6.64
C PRO A 74 -17.59 1.12 -8.17
N ALA A 75 -17.44 -0.11 -8.64
CA ALA A 75 -17.73 -0.43 -10.04
C ALA A 75 -19.25 -0.52 -10.23
N HIS A 76 -19.72 -0.01 -11.37
CA HIS A 76 -21.13 -0.03 -11.74
C HIS A 76 -21.29 -0.68 -13.11
N LEU A 77 -22.50 -1.17 -13.40
CA LEU A 77 -22.84 -1.67 -14.72
C LEU A 77 -22.84 -0.51 -15.74
N ALA A 78 -22.15 -0.70 -16.85
CA ALA A 78 -22.21 0.21 -17.98
C ALA A 78 -23.43 -0.15 -18.85
N LEU A 79 -24.39 0.77 -18.95
CA LEU A 79 -25.59 0.60 -19.77
C LEU A 79 -25.64 1.67 -20.87
N GLN A 80 -26.32 1.36 -21.98
CA GLN A 80 -26.58 2.36 -23.02
C GLN A 80 -27.39 3.53 -22.44
N LYS A 81 -27.08 4.75 -22.91
CA LYS A 81 -27.84 5.94 -22.52
C LYS A 81 -29.32 5.75 -22.89
N ASN A 82 -30.22 6.03 -21.94
CA ASN A 82 -31.67 5.83 -22.06
C ASN A 82 -32.09 4.36 -22.28
N SER A 83 -31.30 3.40 -21.80
CA SER A 83 -31.70 1.99 -21.82
C SER A 83 -32.95 1.76 -20.97
N PRO A 84 -33.98 1.06 -21.49
CA PRO A 84 -35.18 0.71 -20.71
C PRO A 84 -34.87 -0.27 -19.57
N PHE A 85 -33.71 -0.92 -19.59
CA PHE A 85 -33.31 -1.89 -18.57
C PHE A 85 -32.65 -1.25 -17.35
N LYS A 86 -32.43 0.07 -17.35
CA LYS A 86 -31.72 0.76 -16.26
C LYS A 86 -32.36 0.46 -14.90
N ASP A 87 -33.65 0.70 -14.77
CA ASP A 87 -34.34 0.59 -13.47
C ASP A 87 -34.39 -0.86 -12.97
N MET A 88 -34.51 -1.82 -13.90
CA MET A 88 -34.43 -3.24 -13.60
C MET A 88 -33.05 -3.61 -13.04
N PHE A 89 -31.97 -3.22 -13.73
CA PHE A 89 -30.62 -3.51 -13.26
C PHE A 89 -30.29 -2.80 -11.95
N ASP A 90 -30.70 -1.54 -11.79
CA ASP A 90 -30.48 -0.78 -10.56
C ASP A 90 -31.18 -1.47 -9.36
N THR A 91 -32.44 -1.90 -9.54
CA THR A 91 -33.19 -2.61 -8.50
C THR A 91 -32.56 -3.97 -8.17
N CYS A 92 -32.14 -4.73 -9.19
CA CYS A 92 -31.48 -6.02 -8.99
C CYS A 92 -30.14 -5.87 -8.27
N LEU A 93 -29.33 -4.88 -8.65
CA LEU A 93 -28.04 -4.61 -8.02
C LEU A 93 -28.21 -4.21 -6.55
N LEU A 94 -29.14 -3.30 -6.25
CA LEU A 94 -29.45 -2.91 -4.88
C LEU A 94 -29.84 -4.11 -4.03
N ARG A 95 -30.75 -4.95 -4.54
CA ARG A 95 -31.17 -6.17 -3.86
C ARG A 95 -29.99 -7.13 -3.60
N LEU A 96 -29.10 -7.33 -4.57
CA LEU A 96 -27.90 -8.16 -4.40
C LEU A 96 -26.94 -7.60 -3.34
N THR A 97 -26.84 -6.26 -3.23
CA THR A 97 -26.05 -5.62 -2.18
C THR A 97 -26.69 -5.76 -0.80
N GLU A 98 -28.02 -5.61 -0.70
CA GLU A 98 -28.78 -5.77 0.55
C GLU A 98 -28.67 -7.19 1.11
N TYR A 99 -28.76 -8.20 0.25
CA TYR A 99 -28.55 -9.60 0.64
C TYR A 99 -27.08 -9.95 0.93
N GLY A 100 -26.14 -9.02 0.72
CA GLY A 100 -24.72 -9.26 0.94
C GLY A 100 -24.07 -10.22 -0.07
N VAL A 101 -24.73 -10.52 -1.20
CA VAL A 101 -24.19 -11.41 -2.23
C VAL A 101 -22.92 -10.81 -2.83
N PHE A 102 -22.91 -9.49 -3.05
CA PHE A 102 -21.73 -8.78 -3.50
C PHE A 102 -20.57 -8.91 -2.53
N SER A 103 -20.78 -8.67 -1.23
CA SER A 103 -19.73 -8.80 -0.21
C SER A 103 -19.16 -10.22 -0.13
N LYS A 104 -20.02 -11.24 -0.29
CA LYS A 104 -19.58 -12.63 -0.36
C LYS A 104 -18.70 -12.90 -1.58
N GLN A 105 -19.10 -12.43 -2.76
CA GLN A 105 -18.30 -12.63 -3.97
C GLN A 105 -17.01 -11.82 -3.95
N GLU A 106 -17.05 -10.60 -3.43
CA GLU A 106 -15.85 -9.80 -3.24
C GLU A 106 -14.85 -10.54 -2.36
N ARG A 107 -15.27 -11.09 -1.21
CA ARG A 107 -14.40 -11.88 -0.34
C ARG A 107 -13.85 -13.16 -0.99
N PHE A 108 -14.64 -13.79 -1.86
CA PHE A 108 -14.25 -15.04 -2.53
C PHE A 108 -13.25 -14.80 -3.68
N TRP A 109 -13.49 -13.78 -4.51
CA TRP A 109 -12.68 -13.50 -5.69
C TRP A 109 -11.51 -12.54 -5.44
N GLN A 110 -11.66 -11.58 -4.52
CA GLN A 110 -10.57 -10.69 -4.18
C GLN A 110 -9.60 -11.38 -3.24
N VAL A 111 -8.34 -11.34 -3.64
CA VAL A 111 -7.23 -11.76 -2.79
C VAL A 111 -7.21 -10.88 -1.56
N GLN A 112 -7.31 -11.53 -0.40
CA GLN A 112 -7.26 -10.85 0.88
C GLN A 112 -5.86 -10.30 1.14
N LYS A 113 -5.80 -9.24 1.94
CA LYS A 113 -4.53 -8.66 2.36
C LYS A 113 -3.69 -9.74 3.06
N PRO A 114 -2.41 -9.92 2.69
CA PRO A 114 -1.54 -10.84 3.41
C PRO A 114 -1.35 -10.35 4.85
N GLU A 115 -1.68 -11.22 5.81
CA GLU A 115 -1.46 -10.92 7.22
C GLU A 115 -0.07 -11.37 7.66
N CYS A 116 0.58 -10.54 8.48
CA CYS A 116 1.84 -10.90 9.10
C CYS A 116 1.55 -11.84 10.29
N THR A 117 1.83 -13.13 10.10
CA THR A 117 1.69 -14.20 11.11
C THR A 117 2.55 -13.96 12.35
N HIS A 118 3.65 -13.21 12.21
CA HIS A 118 4.43 -12.65 13.31
C HIS A 118 3.72 -11.46 13.98
N SER A 119 2.47 -11.69 14.42
CA SER A 119 1.81 -10.89 15.44
C SER A 119 2.21 -11.36 16.83
N SER A 120 3.51 -11.61 17.05
CA SER A 120 4.03 -11.47 18.41
C SER A 120 4.00 -9.97 18.69
N LEU A 121 3.09 -9.56 19.57
CA LEU A 121 3.15 -8.32 20.33
C LEU A 121 4.54 -7.71 20.21
N ALA A 122 4.62 -6.53 19.58
CA ALA A 122 5.81 -5.71 19.57
C ALA A 122 6.15 -5.31 21.02
N LEU A 123 6.65 -6.27 21.81
CA LEU A 123 7.76 -6.03 22.69
C LEU A 123 8.83 -5.54 21.73
N ALA A 124 8.84 -4.23 21.48
CA ALA A 124 9.99 -3.59 20.91
C ALA A 124 11.11 -3.92 21.89
N THR A 125 11.87 -4.98 21.60
CA THR A 125 13.14 -5.26 22.24
C THR A 125 14.03 -4.13 21.78
N LEU A 126 13.88 -2.99 22.45
CA LEU A 126 14.67 -1.80 22.23
C LEU A 126 16.11 -2.24 22.46
N GLY A 127 16.88 -2.26 21.39
CA GLY A 127 18.30 -2.57 21.47
C GLY A 127 18.98 -1.61 22.44
N LEU A 128 20.05 -2.08 23.09
CA LEU A 128 20.90 -1.26 23.96
C LEU A 128 21.42 0.00 23.25
N GLU A 129 21.50 -0.03 21.91
CA GLU A 129 21.73 1.10 21.02
C GLU A 129 20.84 2.32 21.36
N SER A 130 19.54 2.10 21.58
CA SER A 130 18.59 3.17 21.92
C SER A 130 18.77 3.71 23.34
N PHE A 131 19.37 2.93 24.24
CA PHE A 131 19.60 3.30 25.65
C PHE A 131 20.99 3.89 25.92
N TYR A 132 21.93 3.74 24.99
CA TYR A 132 23.30 4.28 25.10
C TYR A 132 23.38 5.77 25.53
N PRO A 133 22.62 6.71 24.94
CA PRO A 133 22.70 8.12 25.35
C PRO A 133 22.18 8.38 26.77
N LEU A 134 21.23 7.58 27.27
CA LEU A 134 20.71 7.69 28.64
C LEU A 134 21.80 7.31 29.66
N PHE A 135 22.55 6.24 29.39
CA PHE A 135 23.66 5.82 30.24
C PHE A 135 24.81 6.84 30.25
N ILE A 136 25.12 7.45 29.10
CA ILE A 136 26.12 8.52 29.03
C ILE A 136 25.69 9.74 29.86
N MET A 137 24.45 10.19 29.71
CA MET A 137 23.94 11.32 30.49
C MET A 137 23.99 11.04 31.99
N LEU A 138 23.67 9.81 32.40
CA LEU A 138 23.74 9.38 33.79
C LEU A 138 25.18 9.39 34.34
N LEU A 139 26.16 8.91 33.56
CA LEU A 139 27.58 8.97 33.95
C LEU A 139 28.08 10.42 34.07
N ILE A 140 27.74 11.29 33.11
CA ILE A 140 28.12 12.70 33.15
C ILE A 140 27.54 13.39 34.39
N ALA A 141 26.26 13.14 34.70
CA ALA A 141 25.62 13.69 35.89
C ALA A 141 26.28 13.22 37.19
N MET A 142 26.68 11.94 37.27
CA MET A 142 27.42 11.40 38.41
C MET A 142 28.78 12.07 38.61
N VAL A 143 29.54 12.25 37.53
CA VAL A 143 30.85 12.92 37.58
C VAL A 143 30.71 14.38 38.00
N ILE A 144 29.75 15.12 37.43
CA ILE A 144 29.48 16.51 37.81
C ILE A 144 29.11 16.61 39.29
N SER A 145 28.24 15.72 39.79
CA SER A 145 27.85 15.70 41.21
C SER A 145 29.05 15.48 42.13
N LEU A 146 29.93 14.53 41.79
CA LEU A 146 31.16 14.27 42.54
C LEU A 146 32.12 15.47 42.53
N VAL A 147 32.25 16.18 41.40
CA VAL A 147 33.11 17.38 41.29
C VAL A 147 32.56 18.53 42.13
N ILE A 148 31.24 18.67 42.27
CA ILE A 148 30.64 19.72 43.12
C ILE A 148 30.77 19.39 44.62
N LEU A 149 30.79 18.09 44.96
CA LEU A 149 30.90 17.62 46.34
C LEU A 149 32.32 17.75 46.91
N VAL A 150 33.34 17.68 46.05
CA VAL A 150 34.77 17.87 46.37
C VAL A 150 35.11 19.36 46.41
#